data_AF-A0A0F8ZVM5-F1
#
_entry.id   AF-A0A0F8ZVM5-F1
#
_cell.length_a   1.000
_cell.length_b   1.000
_cell.length_c   1.000
_cell.angle_alpha   90.00
_cell.angle_beta   90.00
_cell.angle_gamma   90.00
#
_symmetry.space_group_name_H-M   'P 1'
#
loop_
_entity.id
_entity.type
_entity.pdbx_description
1 polymer ?
#
loop_
_entity_poly.entity_id
_entity_poly.type
_entity_poly.pdbx_seq_one_letter_code
_entity_poly.pdbx_strand_id
1 'polypeptide(L)'
;MKSETVGWLSKWMLQTMRGFVIEHKGVFEKAIIAYALILPEPTKENTLEPNCHILLDIRDRFRERNTVKPALFEAAWKALICEYEHDPCYRNRLDWLLEELVESVLDGEWKPRPTNHPSGGWKEPHPYGEYVNRSFNNLIKS
;
A
#
# COMPACT_ATOMS: atom_id res chain seq x y z
N MET A 1 39.36 11.80 -9.13
CA MET A 1 39.80 10.39 -9.28
C MET A 1 38.57 9.52 -9.05
N LYS A 2 38.27 8.68 -10.05
CA LYS A 2 37.00 8.01 -10.39
C LYS A 2 36.20 7.40 -9.23
N SER A 3 34.93 7.78 -9.11
CA SER A 3 33.88 6.97 -8.43
C SER A 3 32.96 6.28 -9.46
N GLU A 4 33.52 5.78 -10.56
CA GLU A 4 32.75 5.17 -11.66
C GLU A 4 32.52 3.66 -11.49
N THR A 5 32.85 3.07 -10.33
CA THR A 5 32.75 1.61 -10.11
C THR A 5 31.46 1.13 -9.45
N VAL A 6 30.52 2.01 -9.07
CA VAL A 6 29.25 1.59 -8.44
C VAL A 6 28.12 1.32 -9.46
N GLY A 7 28.32 1.68 -10.73
CA GLY A 7 27.28 1.62 -11.76
C GLY A 7 26.89 0.22 -12.25
N TRP A 8 27.79 -0.77 -12.23
CA TRP A 8 27.56 -2.07 -12.89
C TRP A 8 27.12 -3.21 -11.96
N LEU A 9 27.52 -3.17 -10.68
CA LEU A 9 26.92 -4.02 -9.63
C LEU A 9 25.43 -3.65 -9.39
N SER A 10 24.98 -2.50 -9.90
CA SER A 10 23.67 -1.92 -9.58
C SER A 10 22.47 -2.57 -10.32
N LYS A 11 22.53 -2.81 -11.63
CA LYS A 11 21.33 -3.26 -12.39
C LYS A 11 21.13 -4.76 -12.38
N TRP A 12 22.22 -5.53 -12.51
CA TRP A 12 22.15 -6.99 -12.50
C TRP A 12 21.73 -7.51 -11.13
N MET A 13 22.27 -6.97 -10.04
CA MET A 13 21.80 -7.32 -8.69
C MET A 13 20.35 -6.94 -8.48
N LEU A 14 19.89 -5.77 -8.94
CA LEU A 14 18.47 -5.39 -8.86
C LEU A 14 17.57 -6.36 -9.66
N GLN A 15 18.01 -6.82 -10.83
CA GLN A 15 17.29 -7.81 -11.62
C GLN A 15 17.27 -9.18 -10.94
N THR A 16 18.40 -9.65 -10.43
CA THR A 16 18.52 -10.93 -9.71
C THR A 16 17.69 -10.91 -8.43
N MET A 17 17.75 -9.83 -7.64
CA MET A 17 16.93 -9.67 -6.43
C MET A 17 15.44 -9.58 -6.76
N ARG A 18 15.07 -8.89 -7.85
CA ARG A 18 13.69 -8.90 -8.34
C ARG A 18 13.24 -10.31 -8.71
N GLY A 19 14.07 -11.07 -9.41
CA GLY A 19 13.81 -12.47 -9.74
C GLY A 19 13.59 -13.31 -8.49
N PHE A 20 14.50 -13.20 -7.52
CA PHE A 20 14.40 -13.87 -6.23
C PHE A 20 13.09 -13.56 -5.50
N VAL A 21 12.72 -12.27 -5.39
CA VAL A 21 11.47 -11.85 -4.72
C VAL A 21 10.24 -12.38 -5.45
N ILE A 22 10.24 -12.40 -6.78
CA ILE A 22 9.12 -12.94 -7.57
C ILE A 22 8.98 -14.44 -7.36
N GLU A 23 10.10 -15.18 -7.40
CA GLU A 23 10.13 -16.63 -7.22
C GLU A 23 9.63 -17.04 -5.82
N HIS A 24 10.04 -16.29 -4.79
CA HIS A 24 9.70 -16.58 -3.40
C HIS A 24 8.42 -15.90 -2.92
N LYS A 25 7.75 -15.13 -3.80
CA LYS A 25 6.55 -14.33 -3.46
C LYS A 25 5.50 -15.14 -2.73
N GLY A 26 5.21 -16.36 -3.18
CA GLY A 26 4.21 -17.24 -2.57
C GLY A 26 4.53 -17.63 -1.12
N VAL A 27 5.81 -17.71 -0.74
CA VAL A 27 6.23 -18.01 0.63
C VAL A 27 5.94 -16.80 1.54
N PHE A 28 6.30 -15.60 1.09
CA PHE A 28 6.01 -14.37 1.83
C PHE A 28 4.52 -14.13 2.00
N GLU A 29 3.72 -14.40 0.96
CA GLU A 29 2.26 -14.29 1.03
C GLU A 29 1.67 -15.22 2.10
N LYS A 30 2.14 -16.47 2.16
CA LYS A 30 1.71 -17.42 3.19
C LYS A 30 2.12 -16.98 4.59
N ALA A 31 3.32 -16.41 4.75
CA ALA A 31 3.78 -15.90 6.04
C ALA A 31 2.92 -14.75 6.55
N ILE A 32 2.57 -13.79 5.67
CA ILE A 32 1.67 -12.67 6.01
C ILE A 32 0.29 -13.19 6.42
N ILE A 33 -0.28 -14.14 5.66
CA ILE A 33 -1.57 -14.74 5.99
C ILE A 33 -1.51 -15.47 7.32
N ALA A 34 -0.47 -16.29 7.56
CA ALA A 34 -0.30 -17.01 8.80
C ALA A 34 -0.18 -16.08 10.01
N TYR A 35 0.54 -14.96 9.87
CA TYR A 35 0.63 -13.93 10.89
C TYR A 35 -0.74 -13.29 11.18
N ALA A 36 -1.52 -12.96 10.15
CA ALA A 36 -2.83 -12.34 10.36
C ALA A 36 -3.88 -13.28 10.99
N LEU A 37 -3.70 -14.60 10.89
CA LEU A 37 -4.61 -15.57 11.50
C LEU A 37 -4.57 -15.57 13.04
N ILE A 38 -3.45 -15.14 13.65
CA ILE A 38 -3.32 -15.08 15.12
C ILE A 38 -3.81 -13.75 15.71
N LEU A 39 -4.03 -12.73 14.87
CA LEU A 39 -4.50 -11.42 15.31
C LEU A 39 -6.04 -11.41 15.47
N PRO A 40 -6.60 -10.60 16.39
CA PRO A 40 -8.04 -10.38 16.44
C PRO A 40 -8.53 -9.63 15.19
N GLU A 41 -9.79 -9.81 14.80
CA GLU A 41 -10.37 -9.05 13.69
C GLU A 41 -10.66 -7.61 14.14
N PRO A 42 -10.06 -6.58 13.51
CA PRO A 42 -10.34 -5.20 13.87
C PRO A 42 -11.70 -4.76 13.33
N THR A 43 -12.50 -4.14 14.19
CA THR A 43 -13.80 -3.54 13.92
C THR A 43 -13.88 -2.17 14.57
N LYS A 44 -14.87 -1.35 14.19
CA LYS A 44 -15.04 -0.01 14.80
C LYS A 44 -15.43 -0.09 16.28
N GLU A 45 -16.03 -1.22 16.69
CA GLU A 45 -16.45 -1.47 18.07
C GLU A 45 -15.30 -1.91 18.98
N ASN A 46 -14.23 -2.48 18.43
CA ASN A 46 -13.10 -3.01 19.19
C ASN A 46 -11.76 -2.28 18.97
N THR A 47 -11.79 -1.16 18.23
CA THR A 47 -10.65 -0.25 18.04
C THR A 47 -10.94 1.09 18.71
N LEU A 48 -9.96 1.60 19.46
CA LEU A 48 -10.03 2.84 20.22
C LEU A 48 -9.50 4.03 19.42
N GLU A 49 -8.53 3.81 18.52
CA GLU A 49 -7.91 4.89 17.77
C GLU A 49 -8.83 5.41 16.66
N PRO A 50 -9.11 6.73 16.59
CA PRO A 50 -9.97 7.28 15.53
C PRO A 50 -9.44 7.00 14.13
N ASN A 51 -8.11 7.00 13.95
CA ASN A 51 -7.49 6.71 12.67
C ASN A 51 -7.62 5.24 12.26
N CYS A 52 -7.79 4.30 13.20
CA CYS A 52 -8.14 2.92 12.86
C CYS A 52 -9.49 2.86 12.14
N HIS A 53 -10.46 3.69 12.51
CA HIS A 53 -11.77 3.73 11.84
C HIS A 53 -11.64 4.23 10.40
N ILE A 54 -10.74 5.19 10.15
CA ILE A 54 -10.40 5.65 8.80
C ILE A 54 -9.74 4.52 8.00
N LEU A 55 -8.79 3.79 8.58
CA LEU A 55 -8.14 2.64 7.94
C LEU A 55 -9.15 1.53 7.62
N LEU A 56 -10.09 1.24 8.51
CA LEU A 56 -11.19 0.30 8.27
C LEU A 56 -12.06 0.73 7.08
N ASP A 57 -12.43 2.02 7.01
CA ASP A 57 -13.21 2.54 5.88
C ASP A 57 -12.43 2.48 4.56
N ILE A 58 -11.11 2.71 4.59
CA ILE A 58 -10.25 2.56 3.41
C ILE A 58 -10.15 1.07 3.00
N ARG A 59 -9.96 0.17 3.96
CA ARG A 59 -9.93 -1.29 3.74
C ARG A 59 -11.21 -1.75 3.05
N ASP A 60 -12.36 -1.34 3.56
CA ASP A 60 -13.64 -1.79 3.02
C ASP A 60 -13.84 -1.29 1.57
N ARG A 61 -13.51 -0.02 1.28
CA ARG A 61 -13.46 0.50 -0.10
C ARG A 61 -12.44 -0.22 -0.99
N PHE A 62 -11.31 -0.64 -0.44
CA PHE A 62 -10.30 -1.41 -1.16
C PHE A 62 -10.83 -2.81 -1.49
N ARG A 63 -11.47 -3.48 -0.53
CA ARG A 63 -12.06 -4.82 -0.67
C ARG A 63 -13.13 -4.86 -1.76
N GLU A 64 -13.98 -3.83 -1.84
CA GLU A 64 -15.00 -3.72 -2.89
C GLU A 64 -14.40 -3.70 -4.31
N ARG A 65 -13.21 -3.12 -4.45
CA ARG A 65 -12.53 -2.92 -5.74
C ARG A 65 -11.59 -4.07 -6.09
N ASN A 66 -10.89 -4.62 -5.12
CA ASN A 66 -9.86 -5.62 -5.36
C ASN A 66 -10.45 -7.03 -5.48
N THR A 67 -10.18 -7.72 -6.59
CA THR A 67 -10.47 -9.15 -6.74
C THR A 67 -9.23 -10.03 -6.72
N VAL A 68 -8.04 -9.44 -6.75
CA VAL A 68 -6.78 -10.19 -6.78
C VAL A 68 -6.33 -10.53 -5.36
N LYS A 69 -6.12 -11.82 -5.09
CA LYS A 69 -5.58 -12.32 -3.81
C LYS A 69 -6.25 -11.68 -2.58
N PRO A 70 -7.59 -11.71 -2.47
CA PRO A 70 -8.31 -11.05 -1.38
C PRO A 70 -7.75 -11.46 0.00
N ALA A 71 -7.51 -12.75 0.23
CA ALA A 71 -6.96 -13.25 1.50
C ALA A 71 -5.62 -12.61 1.90
N LEU A 72 -4.73 -12.32 0.94
CA LEU A 72 -3.45 -11.67 1.22
C LEU A 72 -3.66 -10.21 1.65
N PHE A 73 -4.48 -9.47 0.91
CA PHE A 73 -4.72 -8.07 1.23
C PHE A 73 -5.53 -7.92 2.52
N GLU A 74 -6.48 -8.81 2.79
CA GLU A 74 -7.18 -8.87 4.08
C GLU A 74 -6.20 -9.11 5.23
N ALA A 75 -5.29 -10.08 5.06
CA ALA A 75 -4.25 -10.33 6.05
C ALA A 75 -3.35 -9.11 6.29
N ALA A 76 -2.94 -8.43 5.21
CA ALA A 76 -2.10 -7.23 5.31
C ALA A 76 -2.83 -6.06 6.01
N TRP A 77 -4.10 -5.82 5.65
CA TRP A 77 -4.93 -4.79 6.31
C TRP A 77 -5.14 -5.10 7.78
N LYS A 78 -5.44 -6.34 8.12
CA LYS A 78 -5.61 -6.79 9.49
C LYS A 78 -4.35 -6.56 10.31
N ALA A 79 -3.19 -7.00 9.81
CA ALA A 79 -1.91 -6.78 10.46
C ALA A 79 -1.64 -5.28 10.66
N LEU A 80 -1.80 -4.47 9.61
CA LEU A 80 -1.57 -3.02 9.67
C LEU A 80 -2.42 -2.35 10.75
N ILE A 81 -3.73 -2.63 10.78
CA ILE A 81 -4.66 -1.99 11.71
C ILE A 81 -4.39 -2.45 13.15
N CYS A 82 -4.10 -3.73 13.37
CA CYS A 82 -3.76 -4.23 14.71
C CYS A 82 -2.46 -3.61 15.24
N GLU A 83 -1.41 -3.49 14.41
CA GLU A 83 -0.16 -2.84 14.81
C GLU A 83 -0.38 -1.36 15.10
N TYR A 84 -1.17 -0.67 14.27
CA TYR A 84 -1.50 0.75 14.46
C TYR A 84 -2.28 0.98 15.75
N GLU A 85 -3.26 0.12 16.06
CA GLU A 85 -4.08 0.20 17.26
C GLU A 85 -3.25 -0.02 18.53
N HIS A 86 -2.36 -1.01 18.55
CA HIS A 86 -1.75 -1.48 19.80
C HIS A 86 -0.34 -0.95 20.07
N ASP A 87 0.40 -0.50 19.06
CA ASP A 87 1.78 -0.02 19.24
C ASP A 87 1.93 1.46 18.86
N PRO A 88 2.02 2.37 19.86
CA PRO A 88 2.27 3.80 19.63
C PRO A 88 3.55 4.09 18.82
N CYS A 89 4.56 3.23 18.94
CA CYS A 89 5.83 3.34 18.23
C CYS A 89 5.63 3.14 16.72
N TYR A 90 4.85 2.12 16.34
CA TYR A 90 4.50 1.88 14.94
C TYR A 90 3.48 2.89 14.44
N ARG A 91 2.49 3.26 15.25
CA ARG A 91 1.50 4.27 14.94
C ARG A 91 2.13 5.59 14.50
N ASN A 92 2.98 6.18 15.35
CA ASN A 92 3.62 7.46 15.05
C ASN A 92 4.51 7.40 13.80
N ARG A 93 5.15 6.25 13.53
CA ARG A 93 5.95 6.06 12.31
C ARG A 93 5.06 5.92 11.07
N LEU A 94 3.90 5.28 11.20
CA LEU A 94 2.95 5.18 10.10
C LEU A 94 2.32 6.54 9.83
N ASP A 95 1.95 7.30 10.85
CA ASP A 95 1.42 8.65 10.70
C ASP A 95 2.43 9.55 9.96
N TRP A 96 3.68 9.59 10.42
CA TRP A 96 4.75 10.32 9.72
C TRP A 96 4.93 9.86 8.27
N LEU A 97 4.92 8.54 8.01
CA LEU A 97 5.01 8.01 6.65
C LEU A 97 3.84 8.48 5.77
N LEU A 98 2.63 8.51 6.32
CA LEU A 98 1.44 8.98 5.61
C LEU A 98 1.48 10.47 5.33
N GLU A 99 1.98 11.29 6.28
CA GLU A 99 2.23 12.72 6.09
C GLU A 99 3.19 12.96 4.92
N GLU A 100 4.37 12.33 4.94
CA GLU A 100 5.37 12.46 3.87
C GLU A 100 4.83 11.99 2.51
N LEU A 101 4.08 10.88 2.47
CA LEU A 101 3.46 10.41 1.23
C LEU A 101 2.42 11.39 0.69
N VAL A 102 1.64 12.04 1.56
CA VAL A 102 0.66 13.04 1.15
C VAL A 102 1.39 14.27 0.58
N GLU A 103 2.40 14.78 1.26
CA GLU A 103 3.22 15.91 0.77
C GLU A 103 3.87 15.57 -0.59
N SER A 104 4.56 14.43 -0.72
CA SER A 104 5.15 14.02 -2.00
C SER A 104 4.13 13.88 -3.14
N VAL A 105 2.90 13.45 -2.84
CA VAL A 105 1.84 13.43 -3.86
C VAL A 105 1.40 14.85 -4.21
N LEU A 106 1.16 15.72 -3.22
CA LEU A 106 0.73 17.10 -3.41
C LEU A 106 1.79 17.97 -4.12
N ASP A 107 3.06 17.65 -3.96
CA ASP A 107 4.17 18.30 -4.66
C ASP A 107 4.39 17.72 -6.08
N GLY A 108 3.66 16.67 -6.45
CA GLY A 108 3.76 16.02 -7.76
C GLY A 108 5.00 15.13 -7.91
N GLU A 109 5.77 14.91 -6.85
CA GLU A 109 6.92 13.98 -6.84
C GLU A 109 6.45 12.53 -6.97
N TRP A 110 5.35 12.19 -6.27
CA TRP A 110 4.69 10.90 -6.39
C TRP A 110 3.55 10.97 -7.39
N LYS A 111 3.79 10.47 -8.61
CA LYS A 111 2.81 10.51 -9.69
C LYS A 111 1.57 9.65 -9.37
N PRO A 112 0.36 10.16 -9.62
CA PRO A 112 -0.86 9.36 -9.52
C PRO A 112 -0.85 8.17 -10.49
N ARG A 113 -1.67 7.16 -10.21
CA ARG A 113 -1.94 6.08 -11.19
C ARG A 113 -2.38 6.68 -12.52
N PRO A 114 -1.86 6.18 -13.66
CA PRO A 114 -2.16 6.76 -14.95
C PRO A 114 -3.63 6.50 -15.35
N THR A 115 -4.26 7.50 -15.96
CA THR A 115 -5.67 7.42 -16.40
C THR A 115 -5.84 6.39 -17.52
N ASN A 116 -6.95 5.65 -17.53
CA ASN A 116 -7.27 4.63 -18.54
C ASN A 116 -6.31 3.43 -18.61
N HIS A 117 -5.49 3.21 -17.58
CA HIS A 117 -4.66 2.01 -17.44
C HIS A 117 -5.23 1.09 -16.35
N PRO A 118 -6.16 0.18 -16.68
CA PRO A 118 -6.74 -0.72 -15.69
C PRO A 118 -5.68 -1.64 -15.10
N SER A 119 -5.76 -1.86 -13.79
CA SER A 119 -5.04 -2.94 -13.14
C SER A 119 -5.88 -4.22 -13.19
N GLY A 120 -5.28 -5.34 -13.57
CA GLY A 120 -5.97 -6.62 -13.61
C GLY A 120 -6.59 -6.95 -12.24
N GLY A 121 -7.89 -7.23 -12.22
CA GLY A 121 -8.65 -7.52 -11.00
C GLY A 121 -8.85 -6.33 -10.06
N TRP A 122 -8.87 -5.12 -10.62
CA TRP A 122 -9.34 -3.91 -9.94
C TRP A 122 -10.66 -3.43 -10.57
N LYS A 123 -11.76 -3.49 -9.81
CA LYS A 123 -13.10 -3.06 -10.20
C LYS A 123 -13.28 -1.58 -9.90
N GLU A 124 -12.90 -0.71 -10.82
CA GLU A 124 -13.25 0.71 -10.77
C GLU A 124 -14.02 1.13 -12.02
N PRO A 125 -14.96 2.09 -11.90
CA PRO A 125 -15.74 2.55 -13.05
C PRO A 125 -14.86 3.26 -14.07
N HIS A 126 -15.31 3.24 -15.33
CA HIS A 126 -14.67 3.96 -16.40
C HIS A 126 -14.99 5.47 -16.36
N PRO A 127 -14.03 6.34 -16.74
CA PRO A 127 -12.64 6.00 -17.09
C PRO A 127 -11.75 5.66 -15.89
N TYR A 128 -10.79 4.74 -16.10
CA TYR A 128 -9.92 4.24 -15.03
C TYR A 128 -9.00 5.33 -14.50
N GLY A 129 -8.67 5.25 -13.20
CA GLY A 129 -7.81 6.25 -12.57
C GLY A 129 -8.45 7.64 -12.46
N GLU A 130 -9.77 7.76 -12.53
CA GLU A 130 -10.44 9.03 -12.27
C GLU A 130 -10.35 9.42 -10.79
N TYR A 131 -9.72 10.57 -10.54
CA TYR A 131 -9.73 11.27 -9.26
C TYR A 131 -10.90 12.26 -9.17
N VAL A 132 -11.94 12.07 -9.99
CA VAL A 132 -13.13 12.93 -10.00
C VAL A 132 -13.66 13.05 -8.57
N ASN A 133 -13.81 14.29 -8.10
CA ASN A 133 -14.19 14.65 -6.72
C ASN A 133 -13.16 14.32 -5.61
N ARG A 134 -11.89 14.04 -5.94
CA ARG A 134 -10.79 13.97 -4.97
C ARG A 134 -9.96 15.25 -5.02
N SER A 135 -9.42 15.65 -3.87
CA SER A 135 -8.59 16.85 -3.72
C SER A 135 -7.31 16.83 -4.58
N PHE A 136 -6.91 15.65 -5.06
CA PHE A 136 -5.79 15.44 -6.01
C PHE A 136 -6.02 16.01 -7.42
N ASN A 137 -7.21 16.52 -7.75
CA ASN A 137 -7.52 17.07 -9.08
C ASN A 137 -6.63 18.25 -9.50
N ASN A 138 -5.97 18.92 -8.55
CA ASN A 138 -5.01 19.99 -8.85
C ASN A 138 -3.66 19.47 -9.39
N LEU A 139 -3.36 18.17 -9.25
CA LEU A 139 -2.08 17.56 -9.65
C LEU A 139 -2.08 16.96 -11.06
N ILE A 140 -3.24 16.88 -11.71
CA ILE A 140 -3.41 16.25 -13.03
C ILE A 140 -3.37 17.31 -14.14
N LYS A 141 -3.24 18.60 -13.80
CA LYS A 141 -3.29 19.73 -14.73
C LYS A 141 -1.91 20.28 -15.17
N SER A 142 -0.81 19.63 -14.80
CA SER A 142 0.54 19.98 -15.28
C SER A 142 0.96 19.17 -16.50
#